data_AF-X0WWH2-F1
#
_entry.id   AF-X0WWH2-F1
#
_cell.length_a   1.000
_cell.length_b   1.000
_cell.length_c   1.000
_cell.angle_alpha   90.00
_cell.angle_beta   90.00
_cell.angle_gamma   90.00
#
_symmetry.space_group_name_H-M   'P 1'
#
loop_
_entity.id
_entity.type
_entity.pdbx_description
1 polymer ?
#
loop_
_entity_poly.entity_id
_entity_poly.type
_entity_poly.pdbx_seq_one_letter_code
_entity_poly.pdbx_strand_id
1 'polypeptide(L)'
;LEQLQQYCPEVMSTFDALAETGCVEFLAETYYHSLSFLYSRDEFAEQVNKHSETIEYLFGQKPRVFRNTELIYNNDLACLVESMGNFEAIISEGADRILGIRSPNFVYRPEGCSKLKLLLKNYSLSDDIAFRFSNRGWSQWPLTADKFARWVSKVNGNGNVVNLFMDYETFGEHQWEDTGIFDFIRHLPEQILRHPDNDFKTPSEIARCYNCVDTFDVPHLISWADTERDLSAWLGNAMQSNAIHELYRLEKKVKKTGD
;
A
#
# COMPACT_ATOMS: atom_id res chain seq x y z
N LEU A 1 6.92 -7.50 12.49
CA LEU A 1 8.26 -7.03 12.90
C LEU A 1 8.80 -7.83 14.09
N GLU A 2 8.06 -7.93 15.19
CA GLU A 2 8.48 -8.71 16.38
C GLU A 2 8.88 -10.16 16.05
N GLN A 3 8.10 -10.85 15.20
CA GLN A 3 8.44 -12.20 14.75
C GLN A 3 9.79 -12.26 14.01
N LEU A 4 10.09 -11.27 13.15
CA LEU A 4 11.39 -11.20 12.47
C LEU A 4 12.51 -10.95 13.48
N GLN A 5 12.32 -10.06 14.46
CA GLN A 5 13.33 -9.82 15.51
C GLN A 5 13.63 -11.08 16.32
N GLN A 6 12.60 -11.88 16.61
CA GLN A 6 12.75 -13.09 17.42
C GLN A 6 13.36 -14.26 16.63
N TYR A 7 12.93 -14.46 15.38
CA TYR A 7 13.20 -15.70 14.65
C TYR A 7 14.13 -15.53 13.44
N CYS A 8 14.22 -14.33 12.86
CA CYS A 8 15.05 -14.03 11.69
C CYS A 8 15.72 -12.64 11.81
N PRO A 9 16.54 -12.39 12.86
CA PRO A 9 17.14 -11.08 13.09
C PRO A 9 18.04 -10.60 11.93
N GLU A 10 18.59 -11.51 11.13
CA GLU A 10 19.32 -11.20 9.91
C GLU A 10 18.48 -10.45 8.87
N VAL A 11 17.17 -10.72 8.80
CA VAL A 11 16.23 -9.98 7.94
C VAL A 11 16.00 -8.58 8.49
N MET A 12 15.95 -8.42 9.82
CA MET A 12 15.86 -7.09 10.43
C MET A 12 17.09 -6.23 10.09
N SER A 13 18.29 -6.82 10.07
CA SER A 13 19.50 -6.12 9.66
C SER A 13 19.48 -5.65 8.20
N THR A 14 18.79 -6.37 7.30
CA THR A 14 18.65 -5.89 5.92
C THR A 14 17.68 -4.72 5.82
N PHE A 15 16.63 -4.68 6.63
CA PHE A 15 15.71 -3.53 6.70
C PHE A 15 16.41 -2.28 7.27
N ASP A 16 17.26 -2.45 8.28
CA ASP A 16 18.11 -1.37 8.79
C ASP A 16 19.04 -0.84 7.70
N ALA A 17 19.75 -1.74 6.99
CA ALA A 17 20.59 -1.34 5.86
C ALA A 17 19.81 -0.64 4.74
N LEU A 18 18.56 -1.05 4.46
CA LEU A 18 17.69 -0.36 3.51
C LEU A 18 17.32 1.05 3.99
N ALA A 19 17.06 1.22 5.30
CA ALA A 19 16.78 2.52 5.89
C ALA A 19 17.94 3.51 5.69
N GLU A 20 19.18 3.03 5.84
CA GLU A 20 20.40 3.83 5.69
C GLU A 20 20.66 4.28 4.25
N THR A 21 20.13 3.58 3.24
CA THR A 21 20.34 3.96 1.84
C THR A 21 19.74 5.32 1.47
N GLY A 22 18.70 5.77 2.20
CA GLY A 22 17.88 6.92 1.83
C GLY A 22 16.96 6.68 0.62
N CYS A 23 17.00 5.49 0.01
CA CYS A 23 16.19 5.11 -1.15
C CYS A 23 14.89 4.38 -0.76
N VAL A 24 14.71 4.06 0.53
CA VAL A 24 13.55 3.33 1.06
C VAL A 24 12.84 4.16 2.12
N GLU A 25 11.52 4.18 2.03
CA GLU A 25 10.62 4.77 3.03
C GLU A 25 9.76 3.66 3.67
N PHE A 26 9.75 3.59 5.00
CA PHE A 26 8.81 2.74 5.73
C PHE A 26 7.49 3.47 5.97
N LEU A 27 6.38 2.80 5.65
CA LEU A 27 5.02 3.34 5.78
C LEU A 27 4.40 3.03 7.15
N ALA A 28 3.38 3.81 7.51
CA ALA A 28 2.54 3.49 8.66
C ALA A 28 1.33 2.66 8.25
N GLU A 29 0.91 1.78 9.16
CA GLU A 29 -0.29 0.96 9.08
C GLU A 29 -0.85 0.77 10.50
N THR A 30 -1.97 0.08 10.67
CA THR A 30 -2.36 -0.49 11.96
C THR A 30 -1.33 -1.52 12.44
N TYR A 31 -0.97 -1.50 13.72
CA TYR A 31 0.06 -2.37 14.30
C TYR A 31 -0.14 -3.87 14.06
N TYR A 32 -1.39 -4.32 14.09
CA TYR A 32 -1.75 -5.73 14.00
C TYR A 32 -2.31 -6.13 12.63
N HIS A 33 -2.18 -5.27 11.60
CA HIS A 33 -2.82 -5.48 10.30
C HIS A 33 -4.33 -5.76 10.46
N SER A 34 -4.98 -4.95 11.32
CA SER A 34 -6.33 -5.19 11.82
C SER A 34 -7.39 -4.38 11.08
N LEU A 35 -8.65 -4.75 11.26
CA LEU A 35 -9.81 -4.02 10.74
C LEU A 35 -10.35 -2.98 11.75
N SER A 36 -9.49 -2.50 12.65
CA SER A 36 -9.87 -1.62 13.79
C SER A 36 -10.62 -0.38 13.34
N PHE A 37 -10.24 0.21 12.19
CA PHE A 37 -10.93 1.35 11.61
C PHE A 37 -12.44 1.13 11.53
N LEU A 38 -12.89 -0.06 11.14
CA LEU A 38 -14.31 -0.36 10.91
C LEU A 38 -15.15 -0.36 12.20
N TYR A 39 -14.53 -0.48 13.37
CA TYR A 39 -15.23 -0.78 14.62
C TYR A 39 -14.90 0.18 15.77
N SER A 40 -13.66 0.65 15.88
CA SER A 40 -13.21 1.54 16.95
C SER A 40 -12.16 2.51 16.43
N ARG A 41 -12.52 3.81 16.39
CA ARG A 41 -11.60 4.88 15.98
C ARG A 41 -10.47 5.09 16.98
N ASP A 42 -10.74 4.88 18.27
CA ASP A 42 -9.75 4.99 19.35
C ASP A 42 -8.71 3.87 19.22
N GLU A 43 -9.16 2.61 19.09
CA GLU A 43 -8.26 1.47 18.84
C GLU A 43 -7.46 1.63 17.55
N PHE A 44 -8.10 2.12 16.49
CA PHE A 44 -7.42 2.40 15.23
C PHE A 44 -6.28 3.42 15.43
N ALA A 45 -6.57 4.56 16.07
CA ALA A 45 -5.56 5.59 16.31
C ALA A 45 -4.41 5.09 17.21
N GLU A 46 -4.72 4.33 18.27
CA GLU A 46 -3.73 3.68 19.12
C GLU A 46 -2.81 2.74 18.32
N GLN A 47 -3.38 1.88 17.46
CA GLN A 47 -2.60 0.95 16.64
C GLN A 47 -1.74 1.68 15.59
N VAL A 48 -2.25 2.73 14.97
CA VAL A 48 -1.48 3.52 13.99
C VAL A 48 -0.31 4.24 14.66
N ASN A 49 -0.53 4.82 15.84
CA ASN A 49 0.54 5.44 16.62
C ASN A 49 1.59 4.41 17.06
N LYS A 50 1.15 3.27 17.62
CA LYS A 50 2.03 2.17 18.05
C LYS A 50 2.91 1.67 16.91
N HIS A 51 2.34 1.50 15.71
CA HIS A 51 3.11 1.09 14.53
C HIS A 51 4.11 2.17 14.11
N SER A 52 3.68 3.43 14.07
CA SER A 52 4.55 4.55 13.71
C SER A 52 5.74 4.69 14.66
N GLU A 53 5.51 4.59 15.96
CA GLU A 53 6.54 4.59 17.01
C GLU A 53 7.50 3.40 16.86
N THR A 54 6.97 2.23 16.52
CA THR A 54 7.78 1.03 16.31
C THR A 54 8.68 1.14 15.10
N ILE A 55 8.18 1.67 13.98
CA ILE A 55 8.99 1.93 12.78
C ILE A 55 10.09 2.97 13.08
N GLU A 56 9.75 4.05 13.79
CA GLU A 56 10.73 5.07 14.19
C GLU A 56 11.80 4.50 15.13
N TYR A 57 11.39 3.69 16.11
CA TYR A 57 12.30 3.02 17.04
C TYR A 57 13.25 2.04 16.34
N LEU A 58 12.74 1.26 15.39
CA LEU A 58 13.52 0.20 14.74
C LEU A 58 14.43 0.71 13.62
N PHE A 59 13.97 1.71 12.85
CA PHE A 59 14.63 2.10 11.60
C PHE A 59 15.00 3.59 11.55
N GLY A 60 14.76 4.35 12.62
CA GLY A 60 15.07 5.79 12.69
C GLY A 60 14.26 6.66 11.72
N GLN A 61 13.26 6.08 11.05
CA GLN A 61 12.39 6.77 10.11
C GLN A 61 11.02 6.99 10.73
N LYS A 62 10.57 8.24 10.83
CA LYS A 62 9.18 8.53 11.17
C LYS A 62 8.30 8.39 9.93
N PRO A 63 7.32 7.46 9.89
CA PRO A 63 6.45 7.32 8.72
C PRO A 63 5.66 8.59 8.42
N ARG A 64 5.51 8.92 7.14
CA ARG A 64 4.79 10.11 6.66
C ARG A 64 3.68 9.77 5.69
N VAL A 65 3.63 8.54 5.21
CA VAL A 65 2.56 8.03 4.35
C VAL A 65 1.87 6.86 5.05
N PHE A 66 0.54 6.90 5.02
CA PHE A 66 -0.30 5.89 5.65
C PHE A 66 -0.87 4.93 4.61
N ARG A 67 -0.78 3.64 4.90
CA ARG A 67 -1.42 2.56 4.16
C ARG A 67 -2.25 1.76 5.14
N ASN A 68 -3.57 1.79 4.97
CA ASN A 68 -4.43 1.00 5.83
C ASN A 68 -4.36 -0.48 5.44
N THR A 69 -4.70 -1.33 6.39
CA THR A 69 -4.90 -2.77 6.21
C THR A 69 -5.66 -3.03 4.91
N GLU A 70 -5.04 -3.80 4.02
CA GLU A 70 -5.67 -4.31 2.78
C GLU A 70 -6.16 -3.21 1.82
N LEU A 71 -5.51 -2.04 1.88
CA LEU A 71 -5.93 -0.82 1.18
C LEU A 71 -7.41 -0.48 1.43
N ILE A 72 -7.96 -0.88 2.58
CA ILE A 72 -9.32 -0.54 2.95
C ILE A 72 -9.44 0.97 3.06
N TYR A 73 -10.33 1.57 2.29
CA TYR A 73 -10.41 3.01 2.13
C TYR A 73 -11.85 3.51 1.96
N ASN A 74 -12.12 4.69 2.52
CA ASN A 74 -13.21 5.59 2.15
C ASN A 74 -12.81 7.03 2.54
N ASN A 75 -13.66 8.01 2.22
CA ASN A 75 -13.39 9.41 2.59
C ASN A 75 -13.23 9.61 4.11
N ASP A 76 -14.01 8.91 4.94
CA ASP A 76 -13.93 9.04 6.40
C ASP A 76 -12.57 8.60 6.95
N LEU A 77 -11.97 7.57 6.34
CA LEU A 77 -10.62 7.12 6.70
C LEU A 77 -9.61 8.23 6.42
N ALA A 78 -9.68 8.81 5.23
CA ALA A 78 -8.78 9.89 4.85
C ALA A 78 -8.91 11.08 5.79
N CYS A 79 -10.14 11.50 6.12
CA CYS A 79 -10.40 12.59 7.08
C CYS A 79 -9.85 12.28 8.47
N LEU A 80 -10.03 11.05 8.96
CA LEU A 80 -9.47 10.64 10.25
C LEU A 80 -7.93 10.68 10.22
N VAL A 81 -7.31 10.11 9.19
CA VAL A 81 -5.85 10.09 9.01
C VAL A 81 -5.28 11.51 8.88
N GLU A 82 -5.97 12.42 8.17
CA GLU A 82 -5.60 13.84 8.13
C GLU A 82 -5.69 14.49 9.51
N SER A 83 -6.74 14.20 10.29
CA SER A 83 -6.92 14.76 11.63
C SER A 83 -5.85 14.32 12.63
N MET A 84 -5.19 13.18 12.40
CA MET A 84 -4.05 12.73 13.22
C MET A 84 -2.81 13.63 13.03
N GLY A 85 -2.72 14.35 11.91
CA GLY A 85 -1.72 15.40 11.68
C GLY A 85 -0.30 14.94 11.38
N ASN A 86 -0.04 13.63 11.35
CA ASN A 86 1.30 13.05 11.14
C ASN A 86 1.55 12.57 9.70
N PHE A 87 0.54 12.61 8.83
CA PHE A 87 0.61 12.03 7.49
C PHE A 87 0.45 13.07 6.38
N GLU A 88 1.30 12.97 5.36
CA GLU A 88 1.29 13.80 4.15
C GLU A 88 0.48 13.14 3.02
N ALA A 89 0.43 11.80 3.00
CA ALA A 89 -0.35 11.06 2.03
C ALA A 89 -0.97 9.77 2.59
N ILE A 90 -2.00 9.28 1.91
CA ILE A 90 -2.64 7.98 2.10
C ILE A 90 -2.66 7.20 0.78
N ILE A 91 -2.63 5.87 0.86
CA ILE A 91 -2.69 4.98 -0.31
C ILE A 91 -4.07 4.33 -0.41
N SER A 92 -4.58 4.18 -1.63
CA SER A 92 -5.81 3.45 -1.94
C SER A 92 -5.71 2.67 -3.26
N GLU A 93 -6.70 1.82 -3.51
CA GLU A 93 -6.85 1.08 -4.76
C GLU A 93 -7.26 2.01 -5.92
N GLY A 94 -6.64 1.80 -7.08
CA GLY A 94 -6.91 2.53 -8.33
C GLY A 94 -7.52 1.62 -9.39
N ALA A 95 -8.53 0.81 -9.04
CA ALA A 95 -9.24 -0.05 -9.97
C ALA A 95 -10.22 0.73 -10.87
N ASP A 96 -10.45 0.25 -12.09
CA ASP A 96 -11.25 0.93 -13.11
C ASP A 96 -12.64 1.39 -12.62
N ARG A 97 -13.34 0.52 -11.88
CA ARG A 97 -14.68 0.80 -11.34
C ARG A 97 -14.69 1.99 -10.37
N ILE A 98 -13.57 2.22 -9.68
CA ILE A 98 -13.39 3.26 -8.67
C ILE A 98 -12.90 4.56 -9.34
N LEU A 99 -11.99 4.42 -10.31
CA LEU A 99 -11.43 5.55 -11.06
C LEU A 99 -12.46 6.25 -11.96
N GLY A 100 -13.37 5.51 -12.58
CA GLY A 100 -14.26 6.04 -13.61
C GLY A 100 -13.45 6.54 -14.83
N ILE A 101 -13.43 7.86 -15.04
CA ILE A 101 -12.66 8.49 -16.14
C ILE A 101 -11.24 8.93 -15.73
N ARG A 102 -10.87 8.72 -14.45
CA ARG A 102 -9.58 9.12 -13.90
C ARG A 102 -8.51 8.08 -14.21
N SER A 103 -7.26 8.41 -13.92
CA SER A 103 -6.10 7.54 -14.10
C SER A 103 -5.42 7.33 -12.74
N PRO A 104 -4.94 6.11 -12.40
CA PRO A 104 -4.24 5.90 -11.14
C PRO A 104 -2.84 6.56 -11.14
N ASN A 105 -2.43 7.14 -12.27
CA ASN A 105 -1.08 7.65 -12.49
C ASN A 105 -0.90 9.14 -12.11
N PHE A 106 -1.79 9.67 -11.28
CA PHE A 106 -1.73 11.03 -10.77
C PHE A 106 -1.94 11.04 -9.25
N VAL A 107 -1.57 12.17 -8.63
CA VAL A 107 -1.85 12.43 -7.23
C VAL A 107 -3.22 13.09 -7.10
N TYR A 108 -4.03 12.63 -6.16
CA TYR A 108 -5.36 13.16 -5.90
C TYR A 108 -5.45 13.78 -4.51
N ARG A 109 -6.52 14.53 -4.24
CA ARG A 109 -6.92 14.93 -2.89
C ARG A 109 -8.09 14.04 -2.46
N PRO A 110 -8.08 13.41 -1.29
CA PRO A 110 -9.29 12.78 -0.75
C PRO A 110 -10.42 13.80 -0.57
N GLU A 111 -11.65 13.42 -0.87
CA GLU A 111 -12.82 14.24 -0.54
C GLU A 111 -12.90 14.47 0.98
N GLY A 112 -13.20 15.72 1.40
CA GLY A 112 -13.21 16.13 2.80
C GLY A 112 -11.86 16.45 3.43
N CYS A 113 -10.74 16.17 2.76
CA CYS A 113 -9.39 16.54 3.21
C CYS A 113 -8.91 17.86 2.62
N SER A 114 -7.96 18.51 3.29
CA SER A 114 -7.41 19.81 2.90
C SER A 114 -5.93 19.77 2.49
N LYS A 115 -5.14 18.93 3.16
CA LYS A 115 -3.68 18.81 3.03
C LYS A 115 -3.25 17.42 2.59
N LEU A 116 -3.95 16.38 3.04
CA LEU A 116 -3.62 14.99 2.76
C LEU A 116 -3.71 14.70 1.26
N LYS A 117 -2.71 13.99 0.74
CA LYS A 117 -2.67 13.54 -0.65
C LYS A 117 -3.05 12.08 -0.76
N LEU A 118 -3.56 11.69 -1.93
CA LEU A 118 -3.95 10.32 -2.23
C LEU A 118 -3.10 9.77 -3.37
N LEU A 119 -2.45 8.65 -3.10
CA LEU A 119 -1.70 7.86 -4.08
C LEU A 119 -2.51 6.60 -4.40
N LEU A 120 -2.72 6.34 -5.68
CA LEU A 120 -3.53 5.21 -6.13
C LEU A 120 -2.63 4.09 -6.67
N LYS A 121 -2.93 2.85 -6.28
CA LYS A 121 -2.35 1.65 -6.90
C LYS A 121 -2.65 1.64 -8.39
N ASN A 122 -1.63 1.44 -9.23
CA ASN A 122 -1.86 1.03 -10.61
C ASN A 122 -2.11 -0.48 -10.63
N TYR A 123 -3.37 -0.88 -10.46
CA TYR A 123 -3.72 -2.29 -10.27
C TYR A 123 -3.31 -3.16 -11.45
N SER A 124 -3.48 -2.68 -12.69
CA SER A 124 -3.15 -3.47 -13.88
C SER A 124 -1.66 -3.83 -13.91
N LEU A 125 -0.78 -2.83 -13.74
CA LEU A 125 0.66 -3.05 -13.78
C LEU A 125 1.18 -3.79 -12.54
N SER A 126 0.56 -3.56 -11.37
CA SER A 126 0.90 -4.30 -10.16
C SER A 126 0.55 -5.78 -10.32
N ASP A 127 -0.66 -6.09 -10.80
CA ASP A 127 -1.14 -7.46 -10.96
C ASP A 127 -0.42 -8.22 -12.09
N ASP A 128 0.12 -7.49 -13.08
CA ASP A 128 0.97 -8.07 -14.13
C ASP A 128 2.24 -8.71 -13.53
N ILE A 129 2.80 -8.12 -12.47
CA ILE A 129 3.94 -8.68 -11.73
C ILE A 129 3.44 -9.70 -10.70
N ALA A 130 2.44 -9.33 -9.88
CA ALA A 130 2.03 -10.14 -8.74
C ALA A 130 1.36 -11.47 -9.16
N PHE A 131 0.51 -11.45 -10.18
CA PHE A 131 -0.32 -12.61 -10.55
C PHE A 131 -0.03 -13.17 -11.94
N ARG A 132 0.30 -12.33 -12.93
CA ARG A 132 0.42 -12.76 -14.34
C ARG A 132 1.84 -13.11 -14.77
N PHE A 133 2.85 -12.82 -13.95
CA PHE A 133 4.26 -12.93 -14.34
C PHE A 133 4.65 -14.31 -14.87
N SER A 134 4.24 -15.38 -14.17
CA SER A 134 4.50 -16.78 -14.56
C SER A 134 3.41 -17.41 -15.42
N ASN A 135 2.34 -16.68 -15.76
CA ASN A 135 1.21 -17.21 -16.52
C ASN A 135 1.54 -17.34 -18.01
N ARG A 136 1.94 -18.54 -18.45
CA ARG A 136 2.25 -18.85 -19.86
C ARG A 136 1.07 -18.73 -20.83
N GLY A 137 -0.16 -18.73 -20.32
CA GLY A 137 -1.37 -18.54 -21.11
C GLY A 137 -1.75 -17.06 -21.31
N TRP A 138 -1.11 -16.15 -20.57
CA TRP A 138 -1.33 -14.72 -20.73
C TRP A 138 -0.70 -14.21 -22.03
N SER A 139 -1.44 -13.42 -22.81
CA SER A 139 -1.01 -12.96 -24.13
C SER A 139 0.25 -12.08 -24.14
N GLN A 140 0.63 -11.52 -22.98
CA GLN A 140 1.86 -10.73 -22.84
C GLN A 140 3.03 -11.53 -22.27
N TRP A 141 2.87 -12.82 -21.95
CA TRP A 141 3.96 -13.66 -21.47
C TRP A 141 5.02 -13.91 -22.57
N PRO A 142 6.33 -13.93 -22.26
CA PRO A 142 6.92 -13.67 -20.94
C PRO A 142 6.99 -12.17 -20.61
N LEU A 143 6.82 -11.81 -19.33
CA LEU A 143 7.05 -10.44 -18.87
C LEU A 143 8.55 -10.21 -18.64
N THR A 144 9.13 -9.26 -19.36
CA THR A 144 10.56 -8.91 -19.24
C THR A 144 10.70 -7.49 -18.70
N ALA A 145 11.84 -7.18 -18.08
CA ALA A 145 12.11 -5.85 -17.53
C ALA A 145 12.02 -4.75 -18.61
N ASP A 146 12.56 -4.99 -19.81
CA ASP A 146 12.42 -4.06 -20.96
C ASP A 146 10.96 -3.83 -21.35
N LYS A 147 10.19 -4.92 -21.49
CA LYS A 147 8.77 -4.85 -21.87
C LYS A 147 7.99 -4.03 -20.85
N PHE A 148 8.20 -4.31 -19.56
CA PHE A 148 7.52 -3.59 -18.48
C PHE A 148 7.95 -2.13 -18.41
N ALA A 149 9.25 -1.83 -18.52
CA ALA A 149 9.76 -0.45 -18.55
C ALA A 149 9.17 0.37 -19.70
N ARG A 150 8.96 -0.23 -20.87
CA ARG A 150 8.24 0.42 -21.98
C ARG A 150 6.77 0.69 -21.66
N TRP A 151 6.11 -0.15 -20.88
CA TRP A 151 4.73 0.11 -20.44
C TRP A 151 4.65 1.25 -19.43
N VAL A 152 5.58 1.28 -18.46
CA VAL A 152 5.72 2.41 -17.53
C VAL A 152 5.97 3.71 -18.31
N SER A 153 6.92 3.71 -19.25
CA SER A 153 7.28 4.91 -20.02
C SER A 153 6.15 5.41 -20.93
N LYS A 154 5.21 4.55 -21.33
CA LYS A 154 4.02 4.98 -22.10
C LYS A 154 3.04 5.83 -21.30
N VAL A 155 3.17 5.84 -19.97
CA VAL A 155 2.39 6.74 -19.10
C VAL A 155 2.85 8.18 -19.24
N ASN A 156 4.11 8.41 -19.64
CA ASN A 156 4.68 9.75 -19.75
C ASN A 156 3.84 10.63 -20.70
N GLY A 157 3.55 11.84 -20.25
CA GLY A 157 2.65 12.78 -20.94
C GLY A 157 1.17 12.62 -20.59
N ASN A 158 0.76 11.50 -19.98
CA ASN A 158 -0.61 11.26 -19.48
C ASN A 158 -0.62 10.62 -18.07
N GLY A 159 0.36 11.01 -17.27
CA GLY A 159 0.58 10.57 -15.89
C GLY A 159 1.90 11.13 -15.38
N ASN A 160 2.00 11.24 -14.06
CA ASN A 160 3.20 11.76 -13.37
C ASN A 160 3.82 10.74 -12.41
N VAL A 161 3.09 9.67 -12.11
CA VAL A 161 3.52 8.64 -11.15
C VAL A 161 2.93 7.30 -11.58
N VAL A 162 3.67 6.20 -11.36
CA VAL A 162 3.13 4.84 -11.47
C VAL A 162 3.40 4.13 -10.15
N ASN A 163 2.38 4.00 -9.31
CA ASN A 163 2.53 3.30 -8.04
C ASN A 163 2.29 1.80 -8.22
N LEU A 164 3.32 1.00 -7.92
CA LEU A 164 3.22 -0.45 -7.89
C LEU A 164 3.11 -0.88 -6.44
N PHE A 165 1.92 -1.33 -6.03
CA PHE A 165 1.69 -1.85 -4.69
C PHE A 165 1.35 -3.32 -4.77
N MET A 166 2.19 -4.14 -4.14
CA MET A 166 2.14 -5.60 -4.15
C MET A 166 2.50 -6.08 -2.76
N ASP A 167 2.08 -7.30 -2.43
CA ASP A 167 2.51 -7.94 -1.19
C ASP A 167 4.00 -8.28 -1.26
N TYR A 168 4.67 -8.17 -0.11
CA TYR A 168 6.13 -8.37 -0.04
C TYR A 168 6.52 -9.79 -0.44
N GLU A 169 5.66 -10.77 -0.17
CA GLU A 169 5.89 -12.17 -0.49
C GLU A 169 5.92 -12.45 -2.00
N THR A 170 5.42 -11.51 -2.83
CA THR A 170 5.24 -11.70 -4.28
C THR A 170 6.54 -12.16 -4.92
N PHE A 171 7.67 -11.69 -4.39
CA PHE A 171 9.00 -12.09 -4.78
C PHE A 171 9.49 -13.27 -3.94
N GLY A 172 9.28 -14.49 -4.43
CA GLY A 172 9.81 -15.73 -3.83
C GLY A 172 8.75 -16.68 -3.29
N GLU A 173 7.53 -16.21 -3.01
CA GLU A 173 6.41 -17.07 -2.55
C GLU A 173 5.32 -17.19 -3.63
N HIS A 174 4.68 -16.09 -4.06
CA HIS A 174 3.71 -16.17 -5.17
C HIS A 174 4.37 -16.32 -6.54
N GLN A 175 5.52 -15.66 -6.76
CA GLN A 175 6.37 -15.88 -7.94
C GLN A 175 7.69 -16.50 -7.49
N TRP A 176 7.93 -17.75 -7.87
CA TRP A 176 9.10 -18.52 -7.43
C TRP A 176 10.36 -18.10 -8.21
N GLU A 177 11.54 -18.35 -7.65
CA GLU A 177 12.82 -18.01 -8.28
C GLU A 177 12.96 -18.55 -9.71
N ASP A 178 12.51 -19.78 -9.96
CA ASP A 178 12.58 -20.48 -11.25
C ASP A 178 11.70 -19.84 -12.35
N THR A 179 10.78 -18.96 -11.97
CA THR A 179 10.02 -18.12 -12.92
C THR A 179 10.89 -17.00 -13.52
N GLY A 180 12.04 -16.70 -12.91
CA GLY A 180 12.91 -15.58 -13.29
C GLY A 180 12.55 -14.24 -12.64
N ILE A 181 11.66 -14.22 -11.65
CA ILE A 181 11.19 -12.98 -11.01
C ILE A 181 12.34 -12.17 -10.36
N PHE A 182 13.32 -12.84 -9.76
CA PHE A 182 14.47 -12.16 -9.15
C PHE A 182 15.37 -11.51 -10.20
N ASP A 183 15.55 -12.13 -11.37
CA ASP A 183 16.25 -11.50 -12.48
C ASP A 183 15.46 -10.33 -13.06
N PHE A 184 14.13 -10.46 -13.15
CA PHE A 184 13.26 -9.36 -13.57
C PHE A 184 13.44 -8.14 -12.67
N ILE A 185 13.27 -8.28 -11.35
CA ILE A 185 13.36 -7.13 -10.43
C ILE A 185 14.77 -6.57 -10.33
N ARG A 186 15.81 -7.40 -10.48
CA ARG A 186 17.21 -6.95 -10.52
C ARG A 186 17.50 -6.00 -11.70
N HIS A 187 16.93 -6.28 -12.88
CA HIS A 187 17.13 -5.45 -14.07
C HIS A 187 16.11 -4.33 -14.21
N LEU A 188 14.98 -4.39 -13.52
CA LEU A 188 13.87 -3.46 -13.69
C LEU A 188 14.25 -1.99 -13.46
N PRO A 189 14.97 -1.61 -12.38
CA PRO A 189 15.36 -0.22 -12.18
C PRO A 189 16.23 0.32 -13.32
N GLU A 190 17.20 -0.47 -13.80
CA GLU A 190 18.05 -0.08 -14.93
C GLU A 190 17.22 0.16 -16.19
N GLN A 191 16.26 -0.74 -16.50
CA GLN A 191 15.43 -0.58 -17.70
C GLN A 191 14.52 0.64 -17.63
N ILE A 192 13.96 0.95 -16.45
CA ILE A 192 13.11 2.13 -16.25
C ILE A 192 13.94 3.42 -16.41
N LEU A 193 15.13 3.48 -15.80
CA LEU A 193 16.01 4.66 -15.79
C LEU A 193 16.71 4.94 -17.13
N ARG A 194 16.65 4.02 -18.10
CA ARG A 194 17.13 4.29 -19.47
C ARG A 194 16.33 5.38 -20.18
N HIS A 195 15.08 5.59 -19.79
CA HIS A 195 14.27 6.68 -20.32
C HIS A 195 14.55 7.96 -19.52
N PRO A 196 14.92 9.08 -20.16
CA PRO A 196 15.37 10.29 -19.45
C PRO A 196 14.29 10.96 -18.59
N ASP A 197 13.01 10.71 -18.90
CA ASP A 197 11.88 11.26 -18.16
C ASP A 197 11.45 10.42 -16.95
N ASN A 198 12.11 9.28 -16.70
CA ASN A 198 11.75 8.38 -15.60
C ASN A 198 12.72 8.53 -14.43
N ASP A 199 12.18 8.50 -13.21
CA ASP A 199 12.93 8.40 -11.97
C ASP A 199 12.21 7.49 -10.96
N PHE A 200 12.86 7.25 -9.81
CA PHE A 200 12.24 6.61 -8.65
C PHE A 200 12.14 7.64 -7.52
N LYS A 201 11.00 7.64 -6.86
CA LYS A 201 10.71 8.50 -5.72
C LYS A 201 10.00 7.70 -4.64
N THR A 202 10.31 8.01 -3.39
CA THR A 202 9.54 7.53 -2.24
C THR A 202 8.12 8.12 -2.26
N PRO A 203 7.11 7.45 -1.66
CA PRO A 203 5.76 7.99 -1.54
C PRO A 203 5.69 9.42 -1.00
N SER A 204 6.49 9.76 0.02
CA SER A 204 6.63 11.12 0.54
C SER A 204 7.15 12.11 -0.50
N GLU A 205 8.17 11.75 -1.27
CA GLU A 205 8.72 12.61 -2.32
C GLU A 205 7.68 12.84 -3.43
N ILE A 206 6.95 11.81 -3.84
CA ILE A 206 5.84 11.92 -4.80
C ILE A 206 4.80 12.91 -4.27
N ALA A 207 4.40 12.75 -3.00
CA ALA A 207 3.44 13.64 -2.36
C ALA A 207 3.95 15.09 -2.32
N ARG A 208 5.25 15.36 -2.22
CA ARG A 208 5.79 16.74 -2.25
C ARG A 208 5.96 17.28 -3.67
N CYS A 209 6.34 16.45 -4.62
CA CYS A 209 6.64 16.85 -5.99
C CYS A 209 5.40 17.25 -6.80
N TYR A 210 4.26 16.60 -6.57
CA TYR A 210 3.09 16.76 -7.43
C TYR A 210 1.89 17.37 -6.69
N ASN A 211 1.22 18.33 -7.33
CA ASN A 211 -0.06 18.83 -6.85
C ASN A 211 -1.18 17.82 -7.15
N CYS A 212 -2.22 17.85 -6.32
CA CYS A 212 -3.43 17.07 -6.59
C CYS A 212 -4.08 17.56 -7.89
N VAL A 213 -4.33 16.65 -8.83
CA VAL A 213 -4.96 17.00 -10.12
C VAL A 213 -6.47 17.14 -10.02
N ASP A 214 -7.09 16.46 -9.07
CA ASP A 214 -8.52 16.47 -8.80
C ASP A 214 -8.80 15.98 -7.37
N THR A 215 -10.05 16.08 -6.94
CA THR A 215 -10.56 15.43 -5.74
C THR A 215 -11.07 14.02 -6.08
N PHE A 216 -10.77 13.06 -5.20
CA PHE A 216 -11.17 11.66 -5.32
C PHE A 216 -12.19 11.35 -4.23
N ASP A 217 -13.42 11.09 -4.66
CA ASP A 217 -14.56 10.84 -3.79
C ASP A 217 -14.91 9.35 -3.78
N VAL A 218 -14.75 8.72 -2.60
CA VAL A 218 -15.11 7.34 -2.34
C VAL A 218 -15.99 7.27 -1.08
N PRO A 219 -17.32 7.36 -1.22
CA PRO A 219 -18.24 7.40 -0.08
C PRO A 219 -18.43 6.03 0.59
N HIS A 220 -18.06 4.94 -0.08
CA HIS A 220 -18.22 3.57 0.39
C HIS A 220 -16.87 2.90 0.62
N LEU A 221 -16.83 1.91 1.51
CA LEU A 221 -15.60 1.18 1.79
C LEU A 221 -15.21 0.31 0.59
N ILE A 222 -13.99 0.51 0.12
CA ILE A 222 -13.33 -0.29 -0.92
C ILE A 222 -12.10 -0.99 -0.34
N SER A 223 -11.58 -1.99 -1.04
CA SER A 223 -10.32 -2.68 -0.73
C SER A 223 -9.65 -3.16 -2.02
N TRP A 224 -8.37 -3.49 -1.96
CA TRP A 224 -7.66 -4.16 -3.05
C TRP A 224 -7.87 -5.69 -3.11
N ALA A 225 -8.60 -6.26 -2.14
CA ALA A 225 -8.78 -7.71 -2.05
C ALA A 225 -9.92 -8.19 -2.94
N ASP A 226 -9.77 -9.43 -3.40
CA ASP A 226 -10.75 -10.18 -4.21
C ASP A 226 -11.31 -9.43 -5.42
N THR A 227 -12.21 -10.06 -6.16
CA THR A 227 -12.78 -9.48 -7.38
C THR A 227 -13.73 -8.31 -7.07
N GLU A 228 -14.43 -8.38 -5.93
CA GLU A 228 -15.43 -7.37 -5.55
C GLU A 228 -14.82 -6.04 -5.10
N ARG A 229 -13.53 -6.04 -4.70
CA ARG A 229 -12.79 -4.85 -4.26
C ARG A 229 -13.49 -4.10 -3.12
N ASP A 230 -14.07 -4.87 -2.19
CA ASP A 230 -14.82 -4.40 -1.03
C ASP A 230 -14.45 -5.22 0.23
N LEU A 231 -15.29 -5.18 1.27
CA LEU A 231 -15.03 -5.88 2.54
C LEU A 231 -15.44 -7.36 2.54
N SER A 232 -15.95 -7.89 1.44
CA SER A 232 -16.52 -9.26 1.39
C SER A 232 -15.50 -10.36 1.74
N ALA A 233 -14.21 -10.15 1.49
CA ALA A 233 -13.15 -11.08 1.88
C ALA A 233 -13.15 -11.36 3.41
N TRP A 234 -13.43 -10.34 4.22
CA TRP A 234 -13.45 -10.45 5.69
C TRP A 234 -14.84 -10.50 6.30
N LEU A 235 -15.88 -10.02 5.61
CA LEU A 235 -17.24 -9.87 6.15
C LEU A 235 -18.32 -10.53 5.29
N GLY A 236 -17.93 -11.38 4.34
CA GLY A 236 -18.82 -11.96 3.33
C GLY A 236 -19.83 -12.98 3.88
N ASN A 237 -19.65 -13.49 5.09
CA ASN A 237 -20.61 -14.40 5.73
C ASN A 237 -20.92 -14.08 7.19
N ALA A 238 -22.03 -14.64 7.69
CA ALA A 238 -22.53 -14.39 9.03
C ALA A 238 -21.57 -14.83 10.15
N MET A 239 -20.76 -15.88 9.92
CA MET A 239 -19.77 -16.32 10.91
C MET A 239 -18.64 -15.32 11.04
N GLN A 240 -18.09 -14.86 9.91
CA GLN A 240 -17.06 -13.83 9.87
C GLN A 240 -17.53 -12.52 10.52
N SER A 241 -18.69 -12.03 10.10
CA SER A 241 -19.28 -10.80 10.65
C SER A 241 -19.57 -10.90 12.14
N ASN A 242 -20.08 -12.04 12.63
CA ASN A 242 -20.32 -12.22 14.06
C ASN A 242 -19.01 -12.32 14.85
N ALA A 243 -18.03 -13.07 14.37
CA ALA A 243 -16.75 -13.25 15.05
C ALA A 243 -16.04 -11.91 15.28
N ILE A 244 -16.00 -11.05 14.27
CA ILE A 244 -15.34 -9.75 14.38
C ILE A 244 -16.13 -8.75 15.23
N HIS A 245 -17.46 -8.77 15.17
CA HIS A 245 -18.29 -7.96 16.07
C HIS A 245 -18.06 -8.35 17.53
N GLU A 246 -18.04 -9.65 17.84
CA GLU A 246 -17.78 -10.12 19.20
C GLU A 246 -16.36 -9.78 19.67
N LEU A 247 -15.36 -9.84 18.79
CA LEU A 247 -13.99 -9.39 19.10
C LEU A 247 -13.97 -7.92 19.56
N TYR A 248 -14.54 -7.00 18.79
CA TYR A 248 -14.54 -5.57 19.15
C TYR A 248 -15.49 -5.24 20.32
N ARG A 249 -16.50 -6.07 20.60
CA ARG A 249 -17.29 -5.96 21.85
C ARG A 249 -16.44 -6.19 23.10
N LEU A 250 -15.37 -6.97 22.99
CA LEU A 250 -14.46 -7.23 24.10
C LEU A 250 -13.46 -6.09 24.35
N GLU A 251 -13.29 -5.14 23.42
CA GLU A 251 -12.31 -4.05 23.51
C GLU A 251 -12.30 -3.37 24.88
N LYS A 252 -13.46 -2.86 25.33
CA LYS A 252 -13.57 -2.17 26.63
C LYS A 252 -13.25 -3.07 27.82
N LYS A 253 -13.46 -4.37 27.71
CA LYS A 253 -13.14 -5.33 28.79
C LYS A 253 -11.64 -5.63 28.81
N VAL A 254 -11.05 -5.82 27.64
CA VAL A 254 -9.60 -6.03 27.48
C VAL A 254 -8.84 -4.78 27.92
N LYS A 255 -9.18 -3.59 27.43
CA LYS A 255 -8.52 -2.33 27.86
C LYS A 255 -8.60 -2.07 29.38
N LYS A 256 -9.64 -2.58 30.05
CA LYS A 256 -9.76 -2.48 31.52
C LYS A 256 -8.80 -3.40 32.28
N THR A 257 -8.23 -4.43 31.66
CA THR A 257 -7.23 -5.28 32.33
C THR A 257 -5.90 -4.57 32.48
N GLY A 258 -5.59 -3.59 31.63
CA GLY A 258 -4.31 -2.87 31.64
C GLY A 258 -3.12 -3.74 31.25
N ASP A 259 -3.40 -4.84 30.55
CA ASP A 259 -2.42 -5.69 29.85
C ASP A 259 -2.09 -5.03 28.51
#